data_AF-A0A7Y3J5G9-F1
#
_entry.id   AF-A0A7Y3J5G9-F1
#
_cell.length_a   1.000
_cell.length_b   1.000
_cell.length_c   1.000
_cell.angle_alpha   90.00
_cell.angle_beta   90.00
_cell.angle_gamma   90.00
#
_symmetry.space_group_name_H-M   'P 1'
#
loop_
_entity.id
_entity.type
_entity.pdbx_description
1 polymer ?
#
loop_
_entity_poly.entity_id
_entity_poly.type
_entity_poly.pdbx_seq_one_letter_code
_entity_poly.pdbx_strand_id
1 'polypeptide(L)' 'LVKHPTYGKYVRRTTKLLAHDENNDCKEGDTVSIKPCRPMSRRKSWVLVRVVERARAQ' A
#
# COMPACT_ATOMS: atom_id res chain seq x y z
N LEU A 1 6.40 -13.22 -3.44
CA LEU A 1 6.84 -13.72 -4.76
C LEU A 1 5.87 -14.82 -5.15
N VAL A 2 5.33 -14.81 -6.37
CA VAL A 2 4.39 -15.84 -6.85
C VAL A 2 5.09 -16.68 -7.91
N LYS A 3 5.01 -18.01 -7.78
CA LYS A 3 5.56 -18.92 -8.78
C LYS A 3 4.69 -18.86 -10.04
N HIS A 4 5.32 -18.63 -11.20
CA HIS A 4 4.61 -18.70 -12.47
C HIS A 4 4.11 -20.13 -12.70
N PRO A 5 2.83 -20.34 -13.04
CA PRO A 5 2.24 -21.69 -13.10
C PRO A 5 2.94 -22.59 -14.12
N THR A 6 3.25 -22.07 -15.32
CA THR A 6 3.92 -22.84 -16.39
C THR A 6 5.44 -22.89 -16.23
N TYR A 7 6.11 -21.73 -16.15
CA TYR A 7 7.57 -21.66 -16.18
C TYR A 7 8.29 -21.86 -14.84
N GLY A 8 7.56 -21.91 -13.72
CA GLY A 8 8.15 -22.09 -12.40
C GLY A 8 9.03 -20.93 -11.87
N LYS A 9 9.24 -19.87 -12.66
CA LYS A 9 9.97 -18.65 -12.28
C LYS A 9 9.20 -17.87 -11.21
N TYR A 10 9.91 -17.31 -10.22
CA TYR A 10 9.31 -16.41 -9.23
C TYR A 10 9.12 -15.00 -9.81
N VAL A 11 7.88 -14.52 -9.77
CA VAL A 11 7.50 -13.20 -10.25
C VAL A 11 7.04 -12.33 -9.08
N ARG A 12 7.47 -11.07 -9.05
CA ARG A 12 6.96 -10.05 -8.12
C ARG A 12 5.75 -9.38 -8.77
N ARG A 13 4.63 -9.34 -8.06
CA ARG A 13 3.43 -8.58 -8.46
C ARG A 13 3.24 -7.43 -7.48
N THR A 14 2.98 -6.25 -8.01
CA THR A 14 2.67 -5.05 -7.23
C THR A 14 1.33 -4.50 -7.69
N THR A 15 0.54 -3.99 -6.75
CA THR A 15 -0.78 -3.41 -7.03
C THR A 15 -0.83 -2.03 -6.41
N LYS A 16 -1.35 -1.05 -7.15
CA LYS A 16 -1.56 0.30 -6.64
C LYS A 16 -2.92 0.35 -5.95
N LEU A 17 -2.93 0.68 -4.67
CA LEU A 17 -4.14 0.81 -3.85
C LEU A 17 -4.29 2.27 -3.41
N LEU A 18 -5.54 2.73 -3.32
CA LEU A 18 -5.83 4.07 -2.81
C LEU A 18 -6.25 3.96 -1.35
N ALA A 19 -5.42 4.52 -0.47
CA ALA A 19 -5.71 4.62 0.95
C ALA A 19 -6.36 5.96 1.29
N HIS A 20 -7.14 5.94 2.36
CA HIS A 20 -7.71 7.11 3.02
C HIS A 20 -6.79 7.53 4.18
N ASP A 21 -6.47 8.82 4.22
CA ASP A 21 -5.71 9.50 5.26
C ASP A 21 -6.45 10.82 5.52
N GLU A 22 -6.88 11.06 6.75
CA GLU A 22 -7.68 12.23 7.12
C GLU A 22 -6.81 13.43 7.48
N ASN A 23 -5.68 13.17 8.13
CA ASN A 23 -4.80 14.20 8.66
C ASN A 23 -3.66 14.56 7.70
N ASN A 24 -3.53 13.82 6.58
CA ASN A 24 -2.42 13.94 5.62
C ASN A 24 -1.05 13.77 6.30
N ASP A 25 -0.97 12.80 7.22
CA ASP A 25 0.25 12.54 7.97
C ASP A 25 1.33 11.85 7.13
N CYS A 26 0.93 11.16 6.05
CA CYS A 26 1.86 10.45 5.16
C CYS A 26 2.51 11.34 4.12
N LYS A 27 3.80 11.11 3.87
CA LYS A 27 4.56 11.75 2.78
C LYS A 27 4.97 10.73 1.73
N GLU A 28 5.36 11.25 0.57
CA GLU A 28 5.90 10.43 -0.51
C GLU A 28 7.18 9.73 -0.06
N GLY A 29 7.27 8.42 -0.32
CA GLY A 29 8.41 7.59 0.07
C GLY A 29 8.30 6.92 1.45
N ASP A 30 7.25 7.22 2.22
CA ASP A 30 7.02 6.56 3.51
C ASP A 30 6.55 5.09 3.33
N THR A 31 7.03 4.21 4.21
CA THR A 31 6.52 2.84 4.29
C THR A 31 5.34 2.80 5.25
N VAL A 32 4.14 2.55 4.71
CA VAL A 32 2.88 2.62 5.46
C VAL A 32 2.21 1.26 5.60
N SER A 33 1.50 1.06 6.71
CA SER A 33 0.61 -0.09 6.92
C SER A 33 -0.84 0.36 6.74
N ILE A 34 -1.59 -0.38 5.92
CA ILE A 34 -2.99 -0.11 5.58
C ILE A 34 -3.90 -1.27 6.02
N LYS A 35 -5.15 -0.96 6.34
CA LYS A 35 -6.21 -1.95 6.63
C LYS A 35 -7.42 -1.75 5.71
N PRO A 36 -8.19 -2.81 5.42
CA PRO A 36 -9.46 -2.67 4.72
C PRO A 36 -10.46 -1.88 5.58
N CYS A 37 -11.30 -1.07 4.93
CA CYS A 37 -12.37 -0.32 5.58
C CYS A 37 -13.63 -0.31 4.71
N ARG A 38 -14.71 0.30 5.21
CA ARG A 38 -15.89 0.59 4.39
C ARG A 38 -15.46 1.40 3.14
N PRO A 39 -16.11 1.24 1.98
CA PRO A 39 -15.84 2.07 0.83
C PRO A 39 -15.98 3.56 1.20
N MET A 40 -14.86 4.29 1.14
CA MET A 40 -14.82 5.75 1.35
C MET A 40 -15.07 6.50 0.04
N SER A 41 -14.77 5.85 -1.08
CA SER A 41 -15.05 6.35 -2.44
C SER A 41 -15.14 5.17 -3.40
N ARG A 42 -15.42 5.43 -4.69
CA ARG A 42 -15.53 4.42 -5.75
C ARG A 42 -14.32 3.47 -5.83
N ARG A 43 -13.11 3.95 -5.50
CA ARG A 43 -11.86 3.16 -5.54
C ARG A 43 -11.07 3.16 -4.22
N LYS A 44 -11.53 3.88 -3.20
CA LYS A 44 -10.85 3.99 -1.89
C LYS A 44 -11.58 3.11 -0.88
N SER A 45 -10.98 1.98 -0.54
CA SER A 45 -11.52 0.99 0.43
C SER A 45 -10.48 0.56 1.47
N TRP A 46 -9.40 1.34 1.58
CA TRP A 46 -8.30 1.11 2.50
C TRP A 46 -8.08 2.36 3.33
N VAL A 47 -7.67 2.21 4.58
CA VAL A 47 -7.33 3.32 5.47
C VAL A 47 -5.93 3.12 6.04
N LEU A 48 -5.24 4.24 6.23
CA LEU A 48 -3.95 4.27 6.90
C LEU A 48 -4.08 3.83 8.36
N VAL A 49 -3.20 2.93 8.81
CA VAL A 49 -3.12 2.52 10.23
C VAL A 49 -1.93 3.18 10.91
N ARG A 50 -0.75 3.06 10.31
CA ARG A 50 0.48 3.64 10.85
C ARG A 50 1.53 3.82 9.76
N VAL A 51 2.40 4.81 9.95
CA VAL A 51 3.66 4.95 9.21
C VAL A 51 4.69 4.09 9.92
N VAL A 52 5.23 3.07 9.24
CA VAL A 52 6.21 2.13 9.80
C VAL A 52 7.61 2.73 9.73
N GLU A 53 7.96 3.31 8.60
CA GLU A 53 9.23 3.99 8.39
C GLU A 53 8.98 5.28 7.63
N ARG A 54 9.51 6.38 8.16
CA ARG A 54 9.53 7.66 7.45
C ARG A 54 10.68 7.68 6.46
N ALA A 55 10.46 8.25 5.29
CA ALA A 55 11.50 8.43 4.29
C ALA A 55 12.71 9.14 4.94
N ARG A 56 13.91 8.57 4.76
CA ARG A 56 15.14 9.24 5.18
C ARG A 56 15.29 10.49 4.31
N ALA A 57 15.27 11.66 4.96
CA ALA A 57 15.72 12.88 4.30
C ALA A 57 17.18 12.67 3.89
N GLN A 58 17.48 12.93 2.62
CA GLN A 58 18.82 12.91 2.07
C GLN A 58 19.50 14.24 2.34
#